data_AF-A0AAW1TN72-F1
#
_entry.id   AF-A0AAW1TN72-F1
#
_cell.length_a   1.000
_cell.length_b   1.000
_cell.length_c   1.000
_cell.angle_alpha   90.00
_cell.angle_beta   90.00
_cell.angle_gamma   90.00
#
_symmetry.space_group_name_H-M   'P 1'
#
loop_
_entity.id
_entity.type
_entity.pdbx_description
1 polymer ?
#
loop_
_entity_poly.entity_id
_entity_poly.type
_entity_poly.pdbx_seq_one_letter_code
_entity_poly.pdbx_strand_id
1 'polypeptide(L)' 'KNARGSWGEKANYDLMHTRGKSFRHEKTKKKRGSYRGGNIDMSVNSIKFD' A
#
# COMPACT_ATOMS: atom_id res chain seq x y z
N LYS A 1 -11.97 -0.20 12.25
CA LYS A 1 -10.84 -0.80 12.99
C LYS A 1 -10.36 -1.97 12.12
N ASN A 2 -9.33 -1.88 11.27
CA ASN A 2 -7.92 -1.94 11.64
C ASN A 2 -7.06 -1.77 10.38
N ALA A 3 -6.59 -0.55 10.08
CA ALA A 3 -5.51 -0.37 9.10
C ALA A 3 -4.14 -0.71 9.72
N ARG A 4 -4.06 -0.75 11.07
CA ARG A 4 -2.83 -1.00 11.83
C ARG A 4 -2.28 -2.39 11.55
N GLY A 5 -1.06 -2.47 11.02
CA GLY A 5 -0.36 -3.69 10.61
C GLY A 5 -0.66 -4.16 9.18
N SER A 6 -1.59 -3.53 8.47
CA SER A 6 -1.94 -3.89 7.10
C SER A 6 -0.84 -3.53 6.10
N TRP A 7 -0.84 -4.18 4.94
CA TRP A 7 0.03 -3.80 3.82
C TRP A 7 -0.23 -2.36 3.35
N GLY A 8 -1.47 -1.87 3.46
CA GLY A 8 -1.83 -0.50 3.11
C GLY A 8 -1.19 0.55 4.03
N GLU A 9 -1.18 0.31 5.33
CA GLU A 9 -0.52 1.20 6.30
C GLU A 9 1.00 1.20 6.12
N LYS A 10 1.61 0.02 5.92
CA LYS A 10 3.05 -0.09 5.61
C LYS A 10 3.40 0.65 4.31
N ALA A 11 2.59 0.51 3.28
CA ALA A 11 2.79 1.23 2.02
C ALA A 11 2.66 2.75 2.19
N ASN A 12 1.74 3.21 3.04
CA ASN A 12 1.60 4.64 3.34
C ASN A 12 2.86 5.19 4.03
N TYR A 13 3.36 4.54 5.08
CA TYR A 13 4.59 4.98 5.75
C TYR A 13 5.80 5.03 4.80
N ASP A 14 5.90 4.06 3.90
CA ASP A 14 7.01 3.96 2.93
C ASP A 14 6.97 5.07 1.86
N LEU A 15 5.77 5.45 1.40
CA LEU A 15 5.61 6.32 0.21
C LEU A 15 5.14 7.74 0.54
N MET A 16 4.79 8.05 1.78
CA MET A 16 4.27 9.37 2.19
C MET A 16 5.25 10.52 1.90
N HIS A 17 6.57 10.24 1.93
CA HIS A 17 7.61 11.25 1.79
C HIS A 17 8.03 11.53 0.34
N THR A 18 7.63 10.69 -0.62
CA THR A 18 7.96 10.93 -2.03
C THR A 18 6.79 11.49 -2.82
N ARG A 19 7.13 12.39 -3.76
CA ARG A 19 6.15 13.06 -4.62
C ARG A 19 6.66 13.13 -6.06
N GLY A 20 5.74 13.38 -6.99
CA GLY A 20 6.06 13.62 -8.41
C GLY A 20 6.74 12.43 -9.11
N LYS A 21 7.74 12.70 -9.95
CA LYS A 21 8.43 11.67 -10.77
C LYS A 21 9.13 10.62 -9.90
N SER A 22 9.71 11.02 -8.78
CA SER A 22 10.41 10.12 -7.85
C SER A 22 9.46 9.10 -7.21
N PHE A 23 8.20 9.44 -6.99
CA PHE A 23 7.19 8.53 -6.43
C PHE A 23 6.99 7.28 -7.31
N ARG A 24 6.93 7.45 -8.64
CA ARG A 24 6.77 6.30 -9.57
C ARG A 24 7.95 5.35 -9.47
N HIS A 25 9.17 5.88 -9.41
CA HIS A 25 10.39 5.07 -9.31
C HIS A 25 10.45 4.36 -7.96
N GLU A 26 10.16 5.05 -6.86
CA GLU A 26 10.24 4.50 -5.52
C GLU A 26 9.16 3.43 -5.26
N LYS A 27 7.91 3.68 -5.69
CA LYS A 27 6.84 2.68 -5.70
C LYS A 27 7.24 1.43 -6.48
N THR A 28 7.87 1.60 -7.65
CA THR A 28 8.26 0.45 -8.49
C THR A 28 9.40 -0.35 -7.86
N LYS A 29 10.40 0.31 -7.27
CA LYS A 29 11.49 -0.35 -6.54
C LYS A 29 10.97 -1.12 -5.32
N LYS A 30 10.11 -0.50 -4.52
CA LYS A 30 9.46 -1.14 -3.35
C LYS A 30 8.55 -2.30 -3.76
N LYS A 31 7.71 -2.15 -4.80
CA LYS A 31 6.89 -3.25 -5.35
C LYS A 31 7.75 -4.44 -5.76
N ARG A 32 8.87 -4.20 -6.45
CA ARG A 32 9.75 -5.24 -6.99
C ARG A 32 10.60 -5.94 -5.92
N GLY A 33 10.97 -5.24 -4.85
CA GLY A 33 11.81 -5.78 -3.77
C GLY A 33 11.05 -6.33 -2.55
N SER A 34 9.82 -5.88 -2.30
CA SER A 34 9.11 -6.19 -1.05
C SER A 34 8.07 -7.30 -1.16
N TYR A 35 7.71 -7.75 -2.36
CA TYR A 35 6.77 -8.86 -2.52
C TYR A 35 7.46 -10.20 -2.29
N ARG A 36 7.27 -10.81 -1.11
CA ARG A 36 7.86 -12.11 -0.73
C ARG A 36 6.87 -13.29 -0.82
N GLY A 37 5.70 -13.09 -1.42
CA GLY A 37 4.63 -14.10 -1.50
C GLY A 37 3.81 -14.18 -0.21
N GLY A 38 2.53 -13.86 -0.29
CA GLY A 38 1.57 -13.94 0.81
C GLY A 38 0.15 -13.75 0.28
N ASN A 39 -0.86 -14.20 1.05
CA ASN A 39 -2.26 -14.03 0.64
C ASN A 39 -2.63 -12.55 0.61
N ILE A 40 -3.10 -12.11 -0.55
CA ILE A 40 -3.68 -10.77 -0.74
C ILE A 40 -5.12 -10.85 -0.24
N ASP A 41 -5.45 -10.11 0.80
CA ASP A 41 -6.82 -9.96 1.24
C ASP A 41 -7.61 -9.19 0.18
N MET A 42 -8.61 -9.84 -0.40
CA MET A 42 -9.51 -9.30 -1.44
C MET A 42 -10.86 -8.87 -0.85
N SER A 43 -10.98 -8.77 0.48
CA SER A 43 -12.21 -8.36 1.14
C SER A 43 -12.61 -6.91 0.79
N VAL A 44 -13.89 -6.72 0.47
CA VAL A 44 -14.46 -5.42 0.12
C VAL A 44 -14.97 -4.75 1.39
N ASN A 45 -14.34 -3.63 1.78
CA ASN A 45 -14.65 -2.87 3.00
C ASN A 45 -15.33 -1.51 2.71
N SER A 46 -15.96 -1.37 1.54
CA SER A 46 -16.65 -0.12 1.16
C SER A 46 -17.99 0.04 1.89
N ILE A 47 -18.27 1.25 2.39
CA ILE A 47 -19.59 1.64 2.89
C ILE A 47 -20.37 2.32 1.75
N LYS A 48 -21.66 2.00 1.62
CA LYS A 48 -22.54 2.65 0.64
C LYS A 48 -22.95 4.02 1.19
N PHE A 49 -22.81 5.06 0.38
CA PHE A 49 -23.39 6.37 0.67
C PHE A 49 -24.73 6.47 -0.08
N ASP A 50 -25.79 6.87 0.63
CA ASP A 50 -27.06 7.33 0.03
C ASP A 50 -26.95 8.81 -0.34
#